data_AF-A0A832IHL1-F1
#
_entry.id   AF-A0A832IHL1-F1
#
_cell.length_a   1.000
_cell.length_b   1.000
_cell.length_c   1.000
_cell.angle_alpha   90.00
_cell.angle_beta   90.00
_cell.angle_gamma   90.00
#
_symmetry.space_group_name_H-M   'P 1'
#
loop_
_entity.id
_entity.type
_entity.pdbx_description
1 polymer ?
#
loop_
_entity_poly.entity_id
_entity_poly.type
_entity_poly.pdbx_seq_one_letter_code
_entity_poly.pdbx_strand_id
1 'polypeptide(L)'
;MATTKKTKGIIAILTGGGDVPGLNPAIRAITIRANREGFKVIGLRRGWAGISELIRDKKIDNSNNFIVLTNNIVNKAGRTGGTFLHSSRTRPSHMPKESVPEHLKDTYNEEFNDLTPEILKNLEWLGVDYLIPIGGDDTLSYGVRLYKEGVKVVAIPKTMDNDVPGTDYCIGFSTCVTRTISMTNNLRTSAGSHERILVMEVFGRYAGFTAMLPTMAGAANRCVIPEHKFNIEQLTELLVQDRDNNPSKYSVVLVSEGAMFKGGEMVFQNAEKDMFGHAKLG
;
A
#
# COMPACT_ATOMS: atom_id res chain seq x y z
N MET A 1 -4.89 12.73 -45.63
CA MET A 1 -5.42 13.43 -44.44
C MET A 1 -5.27 12.48 -43.25
N ALA A 2 -4.39 12.79 -42.30
CA ALA A 2 -4.22 11.97 -41.11
C ALA A 2 -5.46 12.13 -40.23
N THR A 3 -6.27 11.09 -40.12
CA THR A 3 -7.33 10.99 -39.10
C THR A 3 -6.68 11.11 -37.74
N THR A 4 -6.74 12.31 -37.13
CA THR A 4 -6.50 12.51 -35.72
C THR A 4 -7.51 11.65 -34.98
N LYS A 5 -7.09 10.46 -34.54
CA LYS A 5 -7.90 9.62 -33.64
C LYS A 5 -8.20 10.46 -32.40
N LYS A 6 -9.42 10.98 -32.31
CA LYS A 6 -9.93 11.68 -31.15
C LYS A 6 -9.78 10.71 -29.96
N THR A 7 -9.03 11.12 -28.95
CA THR A 7 -8.83 10.29 -27.75
C THR A 7 -10.19 10.00 -27.12
N LYS A 8 -10.46 8.74 -26.75
CA LYS A 8 -11.75 8.34 -26.15
C LYS A 8 -11.99 8.93 -24.76
N GLY A 9 -10.93 9.39 -24.11
CA GLY A 9 -10.95 10.00 -22.79
C GLY A 9 -9.58 9.90 -22.12
N ILE A 10 -9.47 10.44 -20.90
CA ILE A 10 -8.28 10.40 -20.06
C ILE A 10 -8.54 9.52 -18.84
N ILE A 11 -7.66 8.54 -18.64
CA ILE A 11 -7.63 7.69 -17.45
C ILE A 11 -6.46 8.17 -16.56
N ALA A 12 -6.77 8.57 -15.32
CA ALA A 12 -5.76 8.87 -14.32
C ALA A 12 -5.50 7.64 -13.43
N ILE A 13 -4.23 7.34 -13.16
CA ILE A 13 -3.81 6.28 -12.24
C ILE A 13 -3.02 6.93 -11.11
N LEU A 14 -3.25 6.51 -9.86
CA LEU A 14 -2.39 6.87 -8.74
C LEU A 14 -2.10 5.66 -7.88
N THR A 15 -0.99 5.72 -7.15
CA THR A 15 -0.64 4.75 -6.11
C THR A 15 -0.58 5.46 -4.77
N GLY A 16 -1.38 5.02 -3.79
CA GLY A 16 -1.47 5.64 -2.45
C GLY A 16 -1.09 4.68 -1.32
N GLY A 17 -0.66 5.23 -0.18
CA GLY A 17 -0.23 4.48 0.99
C GLY A 17 1.16 3.83 0.85
N GLY A 18 1.43 2.77 1.63
CA GLY A 18 2.69 2.01 1.53
C GLY A 18 2.86 1.31 0.18
N ASP A 19 4.07 1.24 -0.34
CA ASP A 19 4.33 0.55 -1.60
C ASP A 19 4.37 -0.97 -1.42
N VAL A 20 4.07 -1.69 -2.51
CA VAL A 20 4.10 -3.15 -2.53
C VAL A 20 4.64 -3.64 -3.88
N PRO A 21 5.19 -4.87 -3.95
CA PRO A 21 5.54 -5.48 -5.22
C PRO A 21 4.32 -5.62 -6.15
N GLY A 22 4.49 -5.34 -7.44
CA GLY A 22 3.42 -5.51 -8.44
C GLY A 22 2.73 -4.21 -8.90
N LEU A 23 3.01 -3.08 -8.25
CA LEU A 23 2.46 -1.77 -8.65
C LEU A 23 2.86 -1.37 -10.07
N ASN A 24 4.16 -1.40 -10.40
CA ASN A 24 4.64 -1.03 -11.74
C ASN A 24 4.10 -1.97 -12.83
N PRO A 25 4.07 -3.31 -12.65
CA PRO A 25 3.34 -4.21 -13.55
C PRO A 25 1.86 -3.86 -13.74
N ALA A 26 1.14 -3.49 -12.67
CA ALA A 26 -0.27 -3.11 -12.75
C ALA A 26 -0.46 -1.82 -13.57
N ILE A 27 0.31 -0.76 -13.25
CA ILE A 27 0.31 0.49 -14.01
C ILE A 27 0.62 0.21 -15.49
N ARG A 28 1.63 -0.61 -15.76
CA ARG A 28 2.01 -1.01 -17.12
C ARG A 28 0.88 -1.71 -17.86
N ALA A 29 0.24 -2.70 -17.23
CA ALA A 29 -0.83 -3.46 -17.86
C ALA A 29 -2.02 -2.56 -18.23
N ILE A 30 -2.42 -1.68 -17.31
CA ILE A 30 -3.50 -0.69 -17.53
C ILE A 30 -3.11 0.26 -18.66
N THR A 31 -1.92 0.87 -18.61
CA THR A 31 -1.45 1.82 -19.61
C THR A 31 -1.40 1.21 -21.01
N ILE A 32 -0.81 0.02 -21.17
CA ILE A 32 -0.71 -0.64 -22.47
C ILE A 32 -2.10 -0.95 -23.02
N ARG A 33 -3.01 -1.47 -22.19
CA ARG A 33 -4.36 -1.80 -22.65
C ARG A 33 -5.14 -0.54 -23.01
N ALA A 34 -5.14 0.47 -22.16
CA ALA A 34 -5.87 1.73 -22.37
C ALA A 34 -5.37 2.47 -23.63
N ASN A 35 -4.06 2.57 -23.82
CA ASN A 35 -3.47 3.18 -25.02
C ASN A 35 -3.90 2.43 -26.30
N ARG A 36 -3.96 1.10 -26.27
CA ARG A 36 -4.45 0.28 -27.39
C ARG A 36 -5.94 0.54 -27.70
N GLU A 37 -6.74 0.79 -26.67
CA GLU A 37 -8.17 1.11 -26.80
C GLU A 37 -8.44 2.56 -27.23
N GLY A 38 -7.42 3.42 -27.30
CA GLY A 38 -7.52 4.82 -27.71
C GLY A 38 -7.76 5.82 -26.57
N PHE A 39 -7.52 5.41 -25.32
CA PHE A 39 -7.49 6.32 -24.17
C PHE A 39 -6.10 6.92 -24.00
N LYS A 40 -6.02 8.14 -23.47
CA LYS A 40 -4.78 8.71 -22.94
C LYS A 40 -4.68 8.34 -21.46
N VAL A 41 -3.49 7.96 -21.00
CA VAL A 41 -3.28 7.64 -19.59
C VAL A 41 -2.33 8.63 -18.96
N ILE A 42 -2.70 9.14 -17.79
CA ILE A 42 -1.84 9.95 -16.93
C ILE A 42 -1.61 9.23 -15.61
N GLY A 43 -0.40 9.34 -15.07
CA GLY A 43 -0.05 8.89 -13.73
C GLY A 43 0.07 10.09 -12.81
N LEU A 44 -0.79 10.17 -11.80
CA LEU A 44 -0.68 11.15 -10.73
C LEU A 44 0.46 10.71 -9.81
N ARG A 45 1.41 11.61 -9.59
CA ARG A 45 2.61 11.34 -8.80
C ARG A 45 2.33 11.59 -7.32
N ARG A 46 3.09 10.93 -6.44
CA ARG A 46 2.96 11.07 -4.97
C ARG A 46 1.53 10.85 -4.46
N GLY A 47 0.83 9.85 -4.99
CA GLY A 47 -0.53 9.51 -4.55
C GLY A 47 -1.49 10.70 -4.55
N TRP A 48 -2.17 10.92 -3.42
CA TRP A 48 -3.09 12.06 -3.28
C TRP A 48 -2.38 13.40 -3.10
N ALA A 49 -1.13 13.43 -2.61
CA ALA A 49 -0.39 14.69 -2.45
C ALA A 49 -0.17 15.39 -3.79
N GLY A 50 0.23 14.66 -4.83
CA GLY A 50 0.53 15.30 -6.11
C GLY A 50 -0.69 15.96 -6.75
N ILE A 51 -1.88 15.38 -6.63
CA ILE A 51 -3.11 16.01 -7.14
C ILE A 51 -3.57 17.17 -6.24
N SER A 52 -3.32 17.13 -4.93
CA SER A 52 -3.57 18.26 -4.02
C SER A 52 -2.68 19.47 -4.32
N GLU A 53 -1.42 19.22 -4.65
CA GLU A 53 -0.40 20.25 -4.91
C GLU A 53 -0.46 20.84 -6.33
N LEU A 54 -1.36 20.34 -7.20
CA LEU A 54 -1.44 20.76 -8.60
C LEU A 54 -1.93 22.20 -8.72
N ILE A 55 -1.21 23.01 -9.50
CA ILE A 55 -1.59 24.39 -9.83
C ILE A 55 -2.19 24.42 -11.22
N ARG A 56 -3.44 24.88 -11.33
CA ARG A 56 -4.24 24.93 -12.57
C ARG A 56 -3.84 26.06 -13.53
N ASP A 57 -2.55 26.23 -13.77
CA ASP A 57 -1.99 27.17 -14.75
C ASP A 57 -1.11 26.42 -15.75
N LYS A 58 -1.38 26.62 -17.05
CA LYS A 58 -0.62 26.00 -18.15
C LYS A 58 0.83 26.45 -18.22
N LYS A 59 1.18 27.58 -17.57
CA LYS A 59 2.54 28.11 -17.50
C LYS A 59 3.37 27.48 -16.37
N ILE A 60 2.73 26.79 -15.44
CA ILE A 60 3.39 26.15 -14.30
C ILE A 60 3.79 24.73 -14.66
N ASP A 61 5.02 24.36 -14.28
CA ASP A 61 5.49 22.99 -14.40
C ASP A 61 4.85 22.09 -13.33
N ASN A 62 3.92 21.26 -13.76
CA ASN A 62 3.26 20.25 -12.95
C ASN A 62 3.86 18.84 -13.15
N SER A 63 5.08 18.73 -13.68
CA SER A 63 5.78 17.44 -13.90
C SER A 63 5.96 16.62 -12.61
N ASN A 64 5.97 17.32 -11.47
CA ASN A 64 6.01 16.71 -10.14
C ASN A 64 4.65 16.16 -9.69
N ASN A 65 3.54 16.61 -10.27
CA ASN A 65 2.18 16.28 -9.86
C ASN A 65 1.57 15.19 -10.74
N PHE A 66 1.89 15.18 -12.04
CA PHE A 66 1.44 14.14 -12.96
C PHE A 66 2.39 13.97 -14.15
N ILE A 67 2.31 12.81 -14.80
CA ILE A 67 3.02 12.51 -16.05
C ILE A 67 2.11 11.77 -17.03
N VAL A 68 2.34 11.95 -18.33
CA VAL A 68 1.66 11.15 -19.36
C VAL A 68 2.34 9.78 -19.44
N LEU A 69 1.56 8.71 -19.34
CA LEU A 69 2.07 7.33 -19.36
C LEU A 69 2.09 6.79 -20.80
N THR A 70 3.29 6.72 -21.36
CA THR A 70 3.53 6.09 -22.67
C THR A 70 3.98 4.65 -22.50
N ASN A 71 3.80 3.83 -23.55
CA ASN A 71 4.27 2.45 -23.56
C ASN A 71 5.77 2.33 -23.24
N ASN A 72 6.59 3.29 -23.66
CA ASN A 72 8.03 3.30 -23.38
C ASN A 72 8.31 3.48 -21.88
N ILE A 73 7.68 4.49 -21.24
CA ILE A 73 7.83 4.77 -19.81
C ILE A 73 7.48 3.52 -18.98
N VAL A 74 6.31 2.94 -19.24
CA VAL A 74 5.84 1.81 -18.44
C VAL A 74 6.56 0.50 -18.74
N ASN A 75 7.09 0.30 -19.95
CA ASN A 75 7.93 -0.87 -20.26
C ASN A 75 9.28 -0.82 -19.52
N LYS A 76 9.86 0.37 -19.35
CA LYS A 76 11.08 0.56 -18.57
C LYS A 76 10.84 0.28 -17.08
N ALA A 77 9.76 0.81 -16.53
CA ALA A 77 9.45 0.69 -15.10
C ALA A 77 8.80 -0.65 -14.71
N GLY A 78 8.17 -1.37 -15.64
CA GLY A 78 7.39 -2.58 -15.32
C GLY A 78 8.18 -3.73 -14.68
N ARG A 79 9.52 -3.66 -14.64
CA ARG A 79 10.41 -4.66 -14.02
C ARG A 79 10.99 -4.22 -12.67
N THR A 80 10.68 -3.01 -12.19
CA THR A 80 11.20 -2.48 -10.92
C THR A 80 10.22 -2.70 -9.77
N GLY A 81 10.74 -2.77 -8.55
CA GLY A 81 9.94 -2.74 -7.32
C GLY A 81 9.33 -1.36 -7.04
N GLY A 82 8.50 -1.29 -6.00
CA GLY A 82 7.80 -0.07 -5.58
C GLY A 82 6.91 0.53 -6.66
N THR A 83 6.77 1.85 -6.67
CA THR A 83 6.00 2.62 -7.66
C THR A 83 6.83 3.77 -8.24
N PHE A 84 7.00 3.83 -9.56
CA PHE A 84 7.70 4.96 -10.21
C PHE A 84 6.89 6.27 -10.21
N LEU A 85 5.60 6.20 -9.86
CA LEU A 85 4.77 7.37 -9.61
C LEU A 85 5.02 7.97 -8.22
N HIS A 86 5.72 7.25 -7.34
CA HIS A 86 5.77 7.54 -5.90
C HIS A 86 4.38 7.47 -5.25
N SER A 87 4.38 7.48 -3.93
CA SER A 87 3.17 7.38 -3.11
C SER A 87 3.25 8.38 -1.97
N SER A 88 2.12 8.69 -1.36
CA SER A 88 2.03 9.49 -0.14
C SER A 88 0.96 8.91 0.78
N ARG A 89 1.05 9.26 2.07
CA ARG A 89 -0.03 9.07 3.05
C ARG A 89 -0.77 10.37 3.25
N THR A 90 -1.41 10.86 2.20
CA THR A 90 -2.16 12.12 2.22
C THR A 90 -3.66 11.85 2.20
N ARG A 91 -4.39 12.52 3.10
CA ARG A 91 -5.86 12.45 3.20
C ARG A 91 -6.46 13.82 2.84
N PRO A 92 -6.84 14.06 1.57
CA PRO A 92 -7.31 15.38 1.16
C PRO A 92 -8.62 15.81 1.86
N SER A 93 -9.43 14.87 2.33
CA SER A 93 -10.67 15.19 3.07
C SER A 93 -10.43 15.73 4.49
N HIS A 94 -9.21 15.64 5.01
CA HIS A 94 -8.87 16.00 6.39
C HIS A 94 -7.38 16.35 6.50
N MET A 95 -6.96 17.38 5.77
CA MET A 95 -5.58 17.80 5.65
C MET A 95 -5.22 18.82 6.75
N PRO A 96 -4.19 18.55 7.57
CA PRO A 96 -3.69 19.53 8.54
C PRO A 96 -3.22 20.81 7.86
N LYS A 97 -3.36 21.94 8.56
CA LYS A 97 -2.95 23.26 8.07
C LYS A 97 -1.54 23.29 7.50
N GLU A 98 -0.59 22.62 8.15
CA GLU A 98 0.82 22.60 7.73
C GLU A 98 1.04 21.83 6.42
N SER A 99 0.14 20.90 6.11
CA SER A 99 0.18 20.08 4.90
C SER A 99 -0.60 20.68 3.73
N VAL A 100 -1.34 21.78 3.95
CA VAL A 100 -2.03 22.50 2.88
C VAL A 100 -1.00 23.08 1.90
N PRO A 101 -1.14 22.85 0.58
CA PRO A 101 -0.25 23.42 -0.43
C PRO A 101 -0.18 24.94 -0.34
N GLU A 102 1.00 25.52 -0.55
CA GLU A 102 1.26 26.96 -0.34
C GLU A 102 0.25 27.87 -1.05
N HIS A 103 -0.09 27.54 -2.30
CA HIS A 103 -1.03 28.30 -3.12
C HIS A 103 -2.49 28.23 -2.65
N LEU A 104 -2.80 27.41 -1.64
CA LEU A 104 -4.13 27.22 -1.06
C LEU A 104 -4.22 27.68 0.40
N LYS A 105 -3.10 28.04 1.06
CA LYS A 105 -3.07 28.38 2.49
C LYS A 105 -3.91 29.61 2.85
N ASP A 106 -4.08 30.55 1.92
CA ASP A 106 -4.94 31.72 2.13
C ASP A 106 -6.43 31.36 2.19
N THR A 107 -6.82 30.26 1.53
CA THR A 107 -8.22 29.80 1.46
C THR A 107 -8.52 28.72 2.50
N TYR A 108 -7.56 27.84 2.77
CA TYR A 108 -7.69 26.70 3.67
C TYR A 108 -6.75 26.90 4.86
N ASN A 109 -7.25 27.57 5.90
CA ASN A 109 -6.47 28.04 7.04
C ASN A 109 -6.92 27.47 8.40
N GLU A 110 -7.91 26.57 8.39
CA GLU A 110 -8.39 25.83 9.56
C GLU A 110 -7.35 24.81 10.03
N GLU A 111 -7.50 24.29 11.25
CA GLU A 111 -6.61 23.23 11.77
C GLU A 111 -6.62 21.98 10.87
N PHE A 112 -7.81 21.59 10.40
CA PHE A 112 -8.02 20.52 9.42
C PHE A 112 -8.93 20.99 8.28
N ASN A 113 -8.54 20.70 7.04
CA ASN A 113 -9.15 21.24 5.83
C ASN A 113 -9.61 20.11 4.89
N ASP A 114 -10.81 20.22 4.33
CA ASP A 114 -11.28 19.33 3.24
C ASP A 114 -10.95 19.96 1.88
N LEU A 115 -9.90 19.46 1.24
CA LEU A 115 -9.45 19.90 -0.09
C LEU A 115 -10.16 19.15 -1.23
N THR A 116 -11.16 18.31 -0.95
CA THR A 116 -11.90 17.58 -1.99
C THR A 116 -12.43 18.49 -3.12
N PRO A 117 -12.96 19.71 -2.85
CA PRO A 117 -13.35 20.62 -3.91
C PRO A 117 -12.20 21.00 -4.87
N GLU A 118 -10.98 21.15 -4.35
CA GLU A 118 -9.81 21.41 -5.19
C GLU A 118 -9.37 20.18 -5.97
N ILE A 119 -9.48 18.98 -5.40
CA ILE A 119 -9.20 17.73 -6.12
C ILE A 119 -10.14 17.57 -7.33
N LEU A 120 -11.44 17.84 -7.16
CA LEU A 120 -12.41 17.77 -8.25
C LEU A 120 -12.07 18.74 -9.38
N LYS A 121 -11.80 20.01 -9.06
CA LYS A 121 -11.36 21.03 -10.03
C LYS A 121 -10.03 20.66 -10.70
N ASN A 122 -9.11 20.04 -9.98
CA ASN A 122 -7.81 19.60 -10.53
C ASN A 122 -7.98 18.44 -11.51
N LEU A 123 -8.85 17.47 -11.19
CA LEU A 123 -9.21 16.38 -12.10
C LEU A 123 -9.93 16.89 -13.36
N GLU A 124 -10.85 17.84 -13.20
CA GLU A 124 -11.55 18.50 -14.32
C GLU A 124 -10.58 19.27 -15.22
N TRP A 125 -9.66 20.04 -14.63
CA TRP A 125 -8.64 20.79 -15.37
C TRP A 125 -7.69 19.87 -16.16
N LEU A 126 -7.36 18.71 -15.60
CA LEU A 126 -6.61 17.67 -16.29
C LEU A 126 -7.43 16.92 -17.36
N GLY A 127 -8.75 17.11 -17.39
CA GLY A 127 -9.68 16.43 -18.30
C GLY A 127 -9.87 14.95 -17.98
N VAL A 128 -9.76 14.56 -16.70
CA VAL A 128 -9.85 13.15 -16.28
C VAL A 128 -11.29 12.65 -16.36
N ASP A 129 -11.51 11.60 -17.16
CA ASP A 129 -12.82 10.94 -17.30
C ASP A 129 -12.97 9.76 -16.33
N TYR A 130 -11.86 9.06 -16.03
CA TYR A 130 -11.84 7.89 -15.16
C TYR A 130 -10.62 7.93 -14.24
N LEU A 131 -10.81 7.57 -12.98
CA LEU A 131 -9.76 7.49 -11.97
C LEU A 131 -9.56 6.05 -11.50
N ILE A 132 -8.30 5.61 -11.45
CA ILE A 132 -7.88 4.32 -10.95
C ILE A 132 -6.96 4.52 -9.76
N PRO A 133 -7.51 4.59 -8.53
CA PRO A 133 -6.70 4.57 -7.32
C PRO A 133 -6.24 3.14 -7.02
N ILE A 134 -4.93 2.96 -6.87
CA ILE A 134 -4.31 1.69 -6.47
C ILE A 134 -3.80 1.84 -5.04
N GLY A 135 -4.43 1.14 -4.10
CA GLY A 135 -4.38 1.55 -2.70
C GLY A 135 -4.78 0.49 -1.68
N GLY A 136 -4.39 0.70 -0.42
CA GLY A 136 -5.03 0.04 0.72
C GLY A 136 -6.29 0.78 1.15
N ASP A 137 -6.87 0.41 2.29
CA ASP A 137 -8.15 0.93 2.78
C ASP A 137 -8.27 2.46 2.69
N ASP A 138 -7.31 3.19 3.25
CA ASP A 138 -7.24 4.66 3.22
C ASP A 138 -7.41 5.28 1.82
N THR A 139 -6.68 4.73 0.86
CA THR A 139 -6.68 5.23 -0.52
C THR A 139 -7.98 4.89 -1.23
N LEU A 140 -8.51 3.69 -1.00
CA LEU A 140 -9.75 3.26 -1.63
C LEU A 140 -10.97 3.94 -1.02
N SER A 141 -10.97 4.17 0.30
CA SER A 141 -11.99 4.93 1.01
C SER A 141 -12.13 6.36 0.47
N TYR A 142 -11.00 7.04 0.19
CA TYR A 142 -11.05 8.34 -0.49
C TYR A 142 -11.50 8.23 -1.96
N GLY A 143 -11.16 7.13 -2.65
CA GLY A 143 -11.73 6.81 -3.96
C GLY A 143 -13.27 6.68 -3.94
N VAL A 144 -13.84 6.05 -2.91
CA VAL A 144 -15.30 5.96 -2.71
C VAL A 144 -15.91 7.34 -2.45
N ARG A 145 -15.24 8.21 -1.68
CA ARG A 145 -15.66 9.60 -1.49
C ARG A 145 -15.74 10.33 -2.83
N LEU A 146 -14.72 10.26 -3.68
CA LEU A 146 -14.72 10.88 -5.01
C LEU A 146 -15.80 10.30 -5.94
N TYR A 147 -16.08 9.00 -5.85
CA TYR A 147 -17.18 8.39 -6.59
C TYR A 147 -18.53 8.98 -6.22
N LYS A 148 -18.79 9.19 -4.92
CA LYS A 148 -20.02 9.84 -4.43
C LYS A 148 -20.13 11.30 -4.91
N GLU A 149 -19.01 11.95 -5.17
CA GLU A 149 -18.92 13.31 -5.75
C GLU A 149 -18.99 13.30 -7.30
N GLY A 150 -19.23 12.16 -7.94
CA GLY A 150 -19.46 12.04 -9.39
C GLY A 150 -18.25 11.63 -10.24
N VAL A 151 -17.08 11.38 -9.64
CA VAL A 151 -15.91 10.87 -10.37
C VAL A 151 -16.13 9.40 -10.73
N LYS A 152 -15.87 8.99 -11.98
CA LYS A 152 -15.90 7.58 -12.35
C LYS A 152 -14.65 6.87 -11.84
N VAL A 153 -14.81 6.00 -10.84
CA VAL A 153 -13.69 5.33 -10.16
C VAL A 153 -13.69 3.84 -10.43
N VAL A 154 -12.52 3.28 -10.73
CA VAL A 154 -12.25 1.83 -10.74
C VAL A 154 -11.07 1.57 -9.81
N ALA A 155 -11.36 1.09 -8.61
CA ALA A 155 -10.36 0.86 -7.57
C ALA A 155 -9.58 -0.45 -7.80
N ILE A 156 -8.30 -0.46 -7.42
CA ILE A 156 -7.47 -1.68 -7.39
C ILE A 156 -6.92 -1.88 -5.97
N PRO A 157 -7.30 -2.97 -5.28
CA PRO A 157 -6.83 -3.26 -3.93
C PRO A 157 -5.35 -3.65 -3.91
N LYS A 158 -4.61 -2.96 -3.03
CA LYS A 158 -3.17 -3.04 -2.87
C LYS A 158 -2.79 -2.96 -1.40
N THR A 159 -2.36 -4.08 -0.86
CA THR A 159 -1.88 -4.20 0.53
C THR A 159 -1.05 -5.48 0.63
N MET A 160 0.02 -5.46 1.44
CA MET A 160 0.75 -6.69 1.77
C MET A 160 -0.03 -7.54 2.76
N ASP A 161 -0.93 -6.94 3.53
CA ASP A 161 -1.63 -7.58 4.63
C ASP A 161 -2.85 -8.39 4.14
N ASN A 162 -3.26 -8.19 2.88
CA ASN A 162 -4.44 -8.80 2.27
C ASN A 162 -5.75 -8.50 3.04
N ASP A 163 -5.86 -7.29 3.56
CA ASP A 163 -6.86 -6.86 4.53
C ASP A 163 -7.96 -5.96 3.93
N VAL A 164 -8.05 -5.85 2.60
CA VAL A 164 -9.13 -5.08 1.96
C VAL A 164 -10.39 -5.96 1.83
N PRO A 165 -11.52 -5.59 2.44
CA PRO A 165 -12.75 -6.38 2.35
C PRO A 165 -13.29 -6.48 0.92
N GLY A 166 -13.85 -7.64 0.57
CA GLY A 166 -14.49 -7.89 -0.73
C GLY A 166 -13.55 -8.39 -1.83
N THR A 167 -12.27 -8.62 -1.52
CA THR A 167 -11.35 -9.37 -2.39
C THR A 167 -10.66 -10.46 -1.59
N ASP A 168 -10.48 -11.63 -2.18
CA ASP A 168 -9.65 -12.69 -1.59
C ASP A 168 -8.16 -12.36 -1.68
N TYR A 169 -7.80 -11.43 -2.56
CA TYR A 169 -6.42 -11.24 -2.96
C TYR A 169 -6.08 -9.80 -3.36
N CYS A 170 -5.03 -9.25 -2.73
CA CYS A 170 -4.51 -7.91 -3.00
C CYS A 170 -3.17 -7.95 -3.72
N ILE A 171 -2.91 -6.93 -4.57
CA ILE A 171 -1.59 -6.78 -5.17
C ILE A 171 -0.55 -6.60 -4.07
N GLY A 172 0.57 -7.34 -4.19
CA GLY A 172 1.66 -7.35 -3.22
C GLY A 172 1.70 -8.57 -2.31
N PHE A 173 0.54 -9.16 -2.00
CA PHE A 173 0.40 -10.17 -0.96
C PHE A 173 1.25 -11.44 -1.19
N SER A 174 1.15 -12.15 -2.33
CA SER A 174 1.98 -13.35 -2.57
C SER A 174 3.46 -13.06 -2.53
N THR A 175 3.87 -11.87 -2.99
CA THR A 175 5.27 -11.52 -2.98
C THR A 175 5.75 -11.29 -1.55
N CYS A 176 4.91 -10.73 -0.67
CA CYS A 176 5.17 -10.70 0.77
C CYS A 176 5.32 -12.13 1.32
N VAL A 177 4.33 -13.00 1.12
CA VAL A 177 4.35 -14.40 1.58
C VAL A 177 5.59 -15.16 1.13
N THR A 178 5.90 -15.14 -0.16
CA THR A 178 7.07 -15.85 -0.72
C THR A 178 8.40 -15.28 -0.22
N ARG A 179 8.50 -13.96 -0.02
CA ARG A 179 9.69 -13.34 0.58
C ARG A 179 9.84 -13.71 2.05
N THR A 180 8.75 -13.75 2.82
CA THR A 180 8.76 -14.23 4.21
C THR A 180 9.28 -15.67 4.27
N ILE A 181 8.72 -16.58 3.48
CA ILE A 181 9.18 -17.98 3.40
C ILE A 181 10.67 -18.04 3.06
N SER A 182 11.10 -17.32 2.03
CA SER A 182 12.51 -17.30 1.61
C SER A 182 13.44 -16.77 2.71
N MET A 183 13.04 -15.70 3.40
CA MET A 183 13.85 -15.09 4.46
C MET A 183 13.94 -16.01 5.68
N THR A 184 12.83 -16.63 6.07
CA THR A 184 12.81 -17.61 7.16
C THR A 184 13.71 -18.80 6.86
N ASN A 185 13.67 -19.32 5.63
CA ASN A 185 14.54 -20.43 5.22
C ASN A 185 16.02 -20.04 5.24
N ASN A 186 16.37 -18.82 4.83
CA ASN A 186 17.75 -18.35 4.89
C ASN A 186 18.28 -18.25 6.33
N LEU A 187 17.44 -17.81 7.27
CA LEU A 187 17.80 -17.68 8.68
C LEU A 187 17.83 -19.02 9.43
N ARG A 188 17.03 -20.00 8.97
CA ARG A 188 16.91 -21.34 9.55
C ARG A 188 18.25 -22.05 9.71
N THR A 189 19.14 -21.96 8.72
CA THR A 189 20.46 -22.61 8.78
C THR A 189 21.31 -22.10 9.95
N SER A 190 21.27 -20.79 10.21
CA SER A 190 21.97 -20.21 11.37
C SER A 190 21.29 -20.61 12.68
N ALA A 191 19.96 -20.62 12.71
CA ALA A 191 19.21 -21.08 13.88
C ALA A 191 19.55 -22.53 14.25
N GLY A 192 19.61 -23.43 13.27
CA GLY A 192 19.98 -24.83 13.48
C GLY A 192 21.43 -25.04 13.87
N SER A 193 22.38 -24.28 13.31
CA SER A 193 23.81 -24.41 13.64
C SER A 193 24.15 -23.99 15.07
N HIS A 194 23.30 -23.16 15.69
CA HIS A 194 23.50 -22.64 17.04
C HIS A 194 22.37 -23.04 18.00
N GLU A 195 21.52 -23.98 17.60
CA GLU A 195 20.41 -24.50 18.40
C GLU A 195 19.46 -23.42 18.99
N ARG A 196 19.13 -22.40 18.18
CA ARG A 196 18.41 -21.19 18.60
C ARG A 196 16.90 -21.26 18.35
N ILE A 197 16.15 -20.47 19.11
CA ILE A 197 14.77 -20.10 18.77
C ILE A 197 14.81 -18.85 17.90
N LEU A 198 14.18 -18.90 16.74
CA LEU A 198 14.10 -17.78 15.81
C LEU A 198 12.72 -17.13 15.91
N VAL A 199 12.69 -15.86 16.31
CA VAL A 199 11.49 -15.02 16.33
C VAL A 199 11.60 -14.05 15.16
N MET A 200 10.63 -14.09 14.24
CA MET A 200 10.59 -13.18 13.09
C MET A 200 9.31 -12.36 13.10
N GLU A 201 9.45 -11.05 13.24
CA GLU A 201 8.35 -10.12 13.02
C GLU A 201 8.07 -9.99 11.51
N VAL A 202 6.79 -9.98 11.14
CA VAL A 202 6.31 -9.82 9.76
C VAL A 202 5.19 -8.77 9.72
N PHE A 203 4.99 -8.16 8.56
CA PHE A 203 3.84 -7.28 8.29
C PHE A 203 2.52 -7.98 8.65
N GLY A 204 1.45 -7.22 8.86
CA GLY A 204 0.14 -7.77 9.21
C GLY A 204 -0.47 -6.99 10.37
N ARG A 205 -0.84 -5.74 10.08
CA ARG A 205 -1.25 -4.74 11.05
C ARG A 205 -2.51 -5.13 11.79
N TYR A 206 -3.55 -5.42 11.02
CA TYR A 206 -4.87 -5.80 11.53
C TYR A 206 -5.28 -7.20 11.07
N ALA A 207 -4.47 -7.84 10.22
CA ALA A 207 -4.73 -9.15 9.66
C ALA A 207 -3.46 -10.01 9.69
N GLY A 208 -3.62 -11.28 10.05
CA GLY A 208 -2.53 -12.22 10.27
C GLY A 208 -2.13 -13.05 9.06
N PHE A 209 -2.67 -12.78 7.87
CA PHE A 209 -2.49 -13.63 6.68
C PHE A 209 -1.02 -13.84 6.29
N THR A 210 -0.21 -12.79 6.45
CA THR A 210 1.24 -12.73 6.20
C THR A 210 2.07 -13.53 7.19
N ALA A 211 1.58 -13.81 8.40
CA ALA A 211 2.21 -14.73 9.35
C ALA A 211 1.65 -16.16 9.20
N MET A 212 0.34 -16.28 9.00
CA MET A 212 -0.36 -17.55 8.94
C MET A 212 0.00 -18.37 7.69
N LEU A 213 -0.06 -17.78 6.48
CA LEU A 213 0.19 -18.52 5.25
C LEU A 213 1.62 -19.05 5.13
N PRO A 214 2.69 -18.28 5.42
CA PRO A 214 4.04 -18.84 5.44
C PRO A 214 4.21 -19.97 6.46
N THR A 215 3.56 -19.86 7.62
CA THR A 215 3.60 -20.90 8.66
C THR A 215 2.92 -22.17 8.18
N MET A 216 1.73 -22.07 7.58
CA MET A 216 1.06 -23.21 6.94
C MET A 216 1.87 -23.82 5.79
N ALA A 217 2.64 -23.01 5.08
CA ALA A 217 3.57 -23.46 4.04
C ALA A 217 4.86 -24.11 4.59
N GLY A 218 5.01 -24.22 5.92
CA GLY A 218 6.15 -24.87 6.58
C GLY A 218 7.34 -23.96 6.86
N ALA A 219 7.21 -22.64 6.67
CA ALA A 219 8.29 -21.70 6.96
C ALA A 219 8.60 -21.62 8.46
N ALA A 220 7.60 -21.76 9.32
CA ALA A 220 7.73 -21.69 10.77
C ALA A 220 6.96 -22.81 11.48
N ASN A 221 7.32 -23.07 12.74
CA ASN A 221 6.62 -24.04 13.59
C ASN A 221 5.31 -23.45 14.12
N ARG A 222 5.35 -22.17 14.50
CA ARG A 222 4.21 -21.44 15.09
C ARG A 222 4.07 -20.07 14.44
N CYS A 223 2.89 -19.50 14.56
CA CYS A 223 2.67 -18.07 14.34
C CYS A 223 1.71 -17.49 15.37
N VAL A 224 1.81 -16.18 15.56
CA VAL A 224 0.82 -15.39 16.30
C VAL A 224 0.28 -14.29 15.41
N ILE A 225 -1.02 -14.07 15.50
CA ILE A 225 -1.79 -13.22 14.58
C ILE A 225 -2.67 -12.23 15.35
N PRO A 226 -3.02 -11.07 14.77
CA PRO A 226 -3.83 -10.05 15.44
C PRO A 226 -5.23 -10.54 15.83
N GLU A 227 -5.80 -11.49 15.07
CA GLU A 227 -7.14 -12.02 15.26
C GLU A 227 -7.28 -12.89 16.53
N HIS A 228 -6.15 -13.37 17.09
CA HIS A 228 -6.17 -14.25 18.26
C HIS A 228 -5.14 -13.83 19.30
N LYS A 229 -5.62 -13.34 20.46
CA LYS A 229 -4.75 -13.03 21.60
C LYS A 229 -4.11 -14.29 22.16
N PHE A 230 -2.80 -14.40 22.02
CA PHE A 230 -2.05 -15.58 22.43
C PHE A 230 -1.66 -15.53 23.93
N ASN A 231 -1.33 -16.67 24.52
CA ASN A 231 -0.72 -16.74 25.85
C ASN A 231 0.79 -16.94 25.69
N ILE A 232 1.60 -16.09 26.35
CA ILE A 232 3.06 -16.07 26.15
C ILE A 232 3.73 -17.31 26.75
N GLU A 233 3.24 -17.79 27.89
CA GLU A 233 3.76 -18.99 28.55
C GLU A 233 3.52 -20.23 27.68
N GLN A 234 2.31 -20.39 27.15
CA GLN A 234 1.92 -21.47 26.25
C GLN A 234 2.71 -21.42 24.94
N LEU A 235 2.90 -20.23 24.35
CA LEU A 235 3.74 -20.09 23.15
C LEU A 235 5.17 -20.53 23.43
N THR A 236 5.72 -20.14 24.59
CA THR A 236 7.08 -20.51 24.99
C THR A 236 7.22 -22.02 25.18
N GLU A 237 6.27 -22.65 25.87
CA GLU A 237 6.24 -24.11 26.04
C GLU A 237 6.22 -24.84 24.69
N LEU A 238 5.35 -24.42 23.78
CA LEU A 238 5.25 -25.01 22.44
C LEU A 238 6.54 -24.82 21.64
N LEU A 239 7.19 -23.65 21.72
CA LEU A 239 8.43 -23.39 20.99
C LEU A 239 9.62 -24.19 21.53
N VAL A 240 9.68 -24.42 22.84
CA VAL A 240 10.68 -25.30 23.45
C VAL A 240 10.42 -26.75 23.04
N GLN A 241 9.16 -27.19 23.05
CA GLN A 241 8.80 -28.53 22.59
C GLN A 241 9.16 -28.74 21.10
N ASP A 242 8.85 -27.77 20.24
CA ASP A 242 9.19 -27.82 18.82
C ASP A 242 10.71 -27.87 18.61
N ARG A 243 11.46 -27.12 19.42
CA ARG A 243 12.93 -27.11 19.40
C ARG A 243 13.49 -28.46 19.80
N ASP A 244 12.99 -29.06 20.88
CA ASP A 244 13.54 -30.30 21.43
C ASP A 244 13.28 -31.51 20.54
N ASN A 245 12.15 -31.50 19.82
CA ASN A 245 11.77 -32.50 18.83
C ASN A 245 12.45 -32.32 17.47
N ASN A 246 13.10 -31.18 17.23
CA ASN A 246 13.87 -30.92 16.01
C ASN A 246 15.29 -31.50 16.16
N PRO A 247 15.76 -32.37 15.24
CA PRO A 247 17.13 -32.91 15.29
C PRO A 247 18.23 -31.84 15.32
N SER A 248 17.99 -30.68 14.71
CA SER A 248 18.91 -29.54 14.71
C SER A 248 18.63 -28.54 15.84
N LYS A 249 17.82 -28.91 16.84
CA LYS A 249 17.56 -28.16 18.08
C LYS A 249 17.20 -26.69 17.88
N TYR A 250 16.35 -26.38 16.89
CA TYR A 250 15.83 -25.03 16.66
C TYR A 250 14.31 -25.04 16.49
N SER A 251 13.67 -23.91 16.77
CA SER A 251 12.26 -23.65 16.43
C SER A 251 12.08 -22.24 15.89
N VAL A 252 11.03 -22.03 15.11
CA VAL A 252 10.75 -20.75 14.44
C VAL A 252 9.33 -20.31 14.74
N VAL A 253 9.16 -19.05 15.10
CA VAL A 253 7.86 -18.38 15.21
C VAL A 253 7.79 -17.15 14.32
N LEU A 254 6.69 -17.00 13.58
CA LEU A 254 6.35 -15.75 12.90
C LEU A 254 5.39 -14.92 13.77
N VAL A 255 5.72 -13.66 13.98
CA VAL A 255 4.94 -12.72 14.79
C VAL A 255 4.42 -11.63 13.87
N SER A 256 3.10 -11.56 13.67
CA SER A 256 2.49 -10.43 12.97
C SER A 256 2.71 -9.15 13.78
N GLU A 257 3.01 -8.02 13.14
CA GLU A 257 3.23 -6.74 13.83
C GLU A 257 2.04 -6.30 14.72
N GLY A 258 0.82 -6.71 14.38
CA GLY A 258 -0.39 -6.46 15.18
C GLY A 258 -0.72 -7.53 16.23
N ALA A 259 0.12 -8.55 16.42
CA ALA A 259 -0.16 -9.64 17.36
C ALA A 259 -0.14 -9.13 18.82
N MET A 260 -1.09 -9.61 19.62
CA MET A 260 -1.22 -9.24 21.04
C MET A 260 -1.24 -10.48 21.92
N PHE A 261 -0.59 -10.42 23.08
CA PHE A 261 -0.73 -11.45 24.11
C PHE A 261 -1.83 -11.09 25.12
N LYS A 262 -2.40 -12.09 25.79
CA LYS A 262 -3.38 -11.89 26.86
C LYS A 262 -2.75 -11.08 28.00
N GLY A 263 -3.38 -9.97 28.37
CA GLY A 263 -2.86 -9.04 29.38
C GLY A 263 -1.87 -7.99 28.86
N GLY A 264 -1.49 -8.06 27.57
CA GLY A 264 -0.73 -7.02 26.89
C GLY A 264 -1.63 -6.11 26.05
N GLU A 265 -1.23 -4.85 25.90
CA GLU A 265 -1.74 -3.94 24.88
C GLU A 265 -0.87 -4.01 23.62
N MET A 266 -1.34 -3.43 22.50
CA MET A 266 -0.51 -3.30 21.30
C MET A 266 0.76 -2.51 21.63
N VAL A 267 1.91 -3.04 21.22
CA VAL A 267 3.20 -2.37 21.38
C VAL A 267 3.37 -1.39 20.23
N PHE A 268 3.50 -0.11 20.58
CA PHE A 268 3.75 0.96 19.61
C PHE A 268 5.18 1.45 19.78
N GLN A 269 5.91 1.50 18.67
CA GLN A 269 7.29 1.97 18.68
C GLN A 269 7.36 3.45 19.08
N ASN A 270 6.34 4.24 18.72
CA ASN A 270 6.11 5.63 19.11
C ASN A 270 4.61 5.97 18.98
N ALA A 271 4.12 6.95 19.76
CA ALA A 271 2.72 7.41 19.73
C ALA A 271 2.37 8.32 18.52
N GLU A 272 3.34 8.66 17.67
CA GLU A 272 3.10 9.46 16.47
C GLU A 272 2.21 8.70 15.47
N LYS A 273 1.12 9.35 15.05
CA LYS A 273 0.15 8.85 14.08
C LYS A 273 0.38 9.51 12.73
N ASP A 274 0.19 8.77 11.65
CA ASP A 274 0.15 9.36 10.31
C ASP A 274 -1.17 10.12 10.04
N MET A 275 -1.32 10.70 8.85
CA MET A 275 -2.51 11.47 8.45
C MET A 275 -3.82 10.65 8.42
N PHE A 276 -3.75 9.32 8.50
CA PHE A 276 -4.91 8.44 8.57
C PHE A 276 -5.16 7.95 10.01
N GLY A 277 -4.36 8.39 10.99
CA GLY A 277 -4.51 8.04 12.39
C GLY A 277 -3.77 6.74 12.77
N HIS A 278 -2.96 6.21 11.88
CA HIS A 278 -2.22 4.96 12.10
C HIS A 278 -0.92 5.23 12.87
N ALA A 279 -0.81 4.69 14.09
CA ALA A 279 0.42 4.73 14.88
C ALA A 279 1.48 3.75 14.37
N LYS A 280 2.76 3.99 14.63
CA LYS A 280 3.82 3.05 14.22
C LYS A 280 3.87 1.85 15.18
N LEU A 281 3.66 0.65 14.64
CA LEU A 281 3.79 -0.61 15.40
C LEU A 281 5.26 -1.03 15.52
N GLY A 282 5.58 -1.79 16.56
CA GLY A 282 6.93 -2.31 16.85
C GLY A 282 7.26 -2.26 18.33
#